data_AF-A0A2T7Q3J5-F1
#
_entry.id   AF-A0A2T7Q3J5-F1
#
_cell.length_a   1.000
_cell.length_b   1.000
_cell.length_c   1.000
_cell.angle_alpha   90.00
_cell.angle_beta   90.00
_cell.angle_gamma   90.00
#
_symmetry.space_group_name_H-M   'P 1'
#
loop_
_entity.id
_entity.type
_entity.pdbx_description
1 polymer ?
#
loop_
_entity_poly.entity_id
_entity_poly.type
_entity_poly.pdbx_seq_one_letter_code
_entity_poly.pdbx_strand_id
1 'polypeptide(L)'
;MKNLFKHITIAALAGMLFLSCKKDNYEAPSSMLSGALLYVKDTVFVEYDRVPYQLFQYGFGKVGPIGSSFKQDGTYSSLLFDGDYKFTIPGGQGPFRWKELSAGTPDSIAVTVKGNTSLNIDVTPYYMIRGAQFNVSGGKTQASFSIEKIITDADAKNIERVTLYINKTQFVSGANNIGSASINGGDISDLSSVNLEVNIEMPANQATQSYVFARIGLKIEGIEDMIFSRIQRLDF
;
A
#
# COMPACT_ATOMS: atom_id res chain seq x y z
N MET A 1 -54.58 34.32 -34.48
CA MET A 1 -54.39 32.85 -34.27
C MET A 1 -52.98 32.35 -34.60
N LYS A 2 -52.40 32.64 -35.78
CA LYS A 2 -51.05 32.16 -36.16
C LYS A 2 -49.90 32.59 -35.21
N ASN A 3 -49.94 33.81 -34.67
CA ASN A 3 -48.88 34.30 -33.76
C ASN A 3 -48.99 33.69 -32.36
N LEU A 4 -50.21 33.43 -31.87
CA LEU A 4 -50.45 32.76 -30.60
C LEU A 4 -49.94 31.31 -30.62
N PHE A 5 -50.16 30.60 -31.73
CA PHE A 5 -49.66 29.23 -31.91
C PHE A 5 -48.13 29.18 -31.91
N LYS A 6 -47.45 30.12 -32.60
CA LYS A 6 -45.97 30.24 -32.58
C LYS A 6 -45.41 30.48 -31.17
N HIS A 7 -46.07 31.31 -30.36
CA HIS A 7 -45.60 31.61 -29.00
C HIS A 7 -45.77 30.41 -28.08
N ILE A 8 -46.84 29.63 -28.24
CA ILE A 8 -47.06 28.37 -27.52
C ILE A 8 -46.00 27.34 -27.91
N THR A 9 -45.64 27.22 -29.19
CA THR A 9 -44.60 26.27 -29.64
C THR A 9 -43.21 26.64 -29.11
N ILE A 10 -42.85 27.93 -29.10
CA ILE A 10 -41.56 28.41 -28.57
C ILE A 10 -41.49 28.22 -27.05
N ALA A 11 -42.59 28.49 -26.32
CA ALA A 11 -42.66 28.26 -24.88
C ALA A 11 -42.58 26.76 -24.52
N ALA A 12 -43.22 25.88 -25.30
CA ALA A 12 -43.13 24.44 -25.11
C ALA A 12 -41.71 23.89 -25.37
N LEU A 13 -41.03 24.40 -26.41
CA LEU A 13 -39.66 24.00 -26.72
C LEU A 13 -38.65 24.51 -25.68
N ALA A 14 -38.84 25.74 -25.18
CA ALA A 14 -38.05 26.28 -24.07
C ALA A 14 -38.28 25.51 -22.77
N GLY A 15 -39.51 25.07 -22.49
CA GLY A 15 -39.84 24.22 -21.34
C GLY A 15 -39.16 22.85 -21.37
N MET A 16 -39.01 22.24 -22.55
CA MET A 16 -38.30 20.96 -22.71
C MET A 16 -36.79 21.08 -22.44
N LEU A 17 -36.17 22.23 -22.70
CA LEU A 17 -34.75 22.48 -22.40
C LEU A 17 -34.48 22.50 -20.89
N PHE A 18 -35.44 22.92 -20.06
CA PHE A 18 -35.29 22.90 -18.59
C PHE A 18 -35.50 21.51 -17.95
N LEU A 19 -36.11 20.57 -18.67
CA LEU A 19 -36.32 19.19 -18.20
C LEU A 19 -35.14 18.25 -18.50
N SER A 20 -34.21 18.67 -19.38
CA SER A 20 -33.10 17.85 -19.84
C SER A 20 -31.88 17.79 -18.91
N CYS A 21 -31.79 18.64 -17.87
CA CYS A 21 -30.58 18.76 -17.04
C CYS A 21 -30.50 17.80 -15.84
N LYS A 22 -31.51 16.95 -15.58
CA LYS A 22 -31.54 16.10 -14.36
C LYS A 22 -31.43 14.60 -14.60
N LYS A 23 -31.41 14.13 -15.85
CA LYS A 23 -31.55 12.70 -16.14
C LYS A 23 -30.24 11.91 -16.09
N ASP A 24 -29.10 12.59 -16.06
CA ASP A 24 -27.79 11.97 -16.28
C ASP A 24 -26.73 12.39 -15.25
N ASN A 25 -27.12 12.43 -13.97
CA ASN A 25 -26.14 12.65 -12.90
C ASN A 25 -26.42 11.66 -11.78
N TYR A 26 -25.82 10.48 -11.89
CA TYR A 26 -25.61 9.66 -10.70
C TYR A 26 -24.66 10.45 -9.80
N GLU A 27 -24.97 10.53 -8.51
CA GLU A 27 -24.04 11.20 -7.58
C GLU A 27 -22.68 10.50 -7.62
N ALA A 28 -21.60 11.24 -7.39
CA ALA A 28 -20.28 10.64 -7.30
C ALA A 28 -20.19 9.71 -6.08
N PRO A 29 -19.32 8.68 -6.11
CA PRO A 29 -19.07 7.86 -4.93
C PRO A 29 -18.58 8.74 -3.78
N SER A 30 -19.05 8.46 -2.56
CA SER A 30 -18.75 9.26 -1.36
C SER A 30 -18.35 8.42 -0.15
N SER A 31 -18.48 7.10 -0.23
CA SER A 31 -18.22 6.18 0.89
C SER A 31 -16.79 5.69 0.87
N MET A 32 -16.04 5.92 1.95
CA MET A 32 -14.65 5.49 2.05
C MET A 32 -14.57 4.07 2.63
N LEU A 33 -14.04 3.11 1.86
CA LEU A 33 -13.55 1.85 2.40
C LEU A 33 -12.06 2.01 2.74
N SER A 34 -11.65 1.70 3.96
CA SER A 34 -10.25 1.83 4.38
C SER A 34 -9.81 0.80 5.41
N GLY A 35 -8.52 0.59 5.54
CA GLY A 35 -7.92 -0.27 6.56
C GLY A 35 -6.43 -0.47 6.34
N ALA A 36 -5.88 -1.56 6.90
CA ALA A 36 -4.46 -1.87 6.79
C ALA A 36 -4.18 -3.37 6.65
N LEU A 37 -3.01 -3.70 6.09
CA LEU A 37 -2.41 -5.04 6.13
C LEU A 37 -1.93 -5.33 7.55
N LEU A 38 -2.42 -6.40 8.15
CA LEU A 38 -2.10 -6.80 9.51
C LEU A 38 -1.59 -8.24 9.58
N TYR A 39 -0.69 -8.49 10.52
CA TYR A 39 -0.34 -9.81 11.02
C TYR A 39 -0.42 -9.77 12.54
N VAL A 40 -1.36 -10.49 13.14
CA VAL A 40 -1.59 -10.50 14.60
C VAL A 40 -1.69 -9.09 15.18
N LYS A 41 -2.47 -8.22 14.52
CA LYS A 41 -2.66 -6.78 14.84
C LYS A 41 -1.46 -5.87 14.57
N ASP A 42 -0.29 -6.40 14.22
CA ASP A 42 0.84 -5.59 13.79
C ASP A 42 0.77 -5.28 12.30
N THR A 43 1.09 -4.04 11.94
CA THR A 43 1.06 -3.60 10.54
C THR A 43 2.17 -4.25 9.73
N VAL A 44 1.81 -4.78 8.56
CA VAL A 44 2.75 -5.26 7.55
C VAL A 44 3.08 -4.10 6.60
N PHE A 45 4.31 -3.61 6.68
CA PHE A 45 4.77 -2.50 5.85
C PHE A 45 5.35 -2.99 4.53
N VAL A 46 4.94 -2.34 3.44
CA VAL A 46 5.32 -2.71 2.07
C VAL A 46 5.97 -1.53 1.35
N GLU A 47 6.47 -1.76 0.14
CA GLU A 47 6.92 -0.67 -0.72
C GLU A 47 5.73 0.14 -1.26
N TYR A 48 5.93 1.44 -1.45
CA TYR A 48 4.92 2.31 -2.04
C TYR A 48 4.55 1.81 -3.44
N ASP A 49 3.26 1.63 -3.68
CA ASP A 49 2.69 1.33 -5.00
C ASP A 49 3.18 0.01 -5.63
N ARG A 50 3.55 -0.98 -4.79
CA ARG A 50 4.00 -2.30 -5.26
C ARG A 50 3.01 -3.42 -5.03
N VAL A 51 2.30 -3.41 -3.91
CA VAL A 51 1.35 -4.48 -3.58
C VAL A 51 -0.06 -4.05 -3.97
N PRO A 52 -0.65 -4.61 -5.05
CA PRO A 52 -1.99 -4.28 -5.48
C PRO A 52 -3.07 -4.97 -4.66
N TYR A 53 -4.25 -4.39 -4.65
CA TYR A 53 -5.50 -5.02 -4.25
C TYR A 53 -6.59 -4.72 -5.26
N GLN A 54 -7.64 -5.54 -5.25
CA GLN A 54 -8.76 -5.43 -6.18
C GLN A 54 -10.08 -5.55 -5.43
N LEU A 55 -11.03 -4.71 -5.84
CA LEU A 55 -12.42 -4.75 -5.42
C LEU A 55 -13.31 -5.12 -6.60
N PHE A 56 -14.16 -6.13 -6.42
CA PHE A 56 -15.13 -6.55 -7.43
C PHE A 56 -16.55 -6.26 -6.97
N GLN A 57 -17.33 -5.63 -7.83
CA GLN A 57 -18.76 -5.45 -7.66
C GLN A 57 -19.50 -6.24 -8.74
N TYR A 58 -20.59 -6.89 -8.36
CA TYR A 58 -21.41 -7.72 -9.26
C TYR A 58 -22.79 -7.08 -9.46
N GLY A 59 -23.47 -7.43 -10.55
CA GLY A 59 -24.87 -7.02 -10.80
C GLY A 59 -25.07 -5.82 -11.73
N PHE A 60 -24.00 -5.20 -12.24
CA PHE A 60 -24.06 -3.99 -13.09
C PHE A 60 -23.55 -4.20 -14.53
N GLY A 61 -23.48 -5.46 -15.00
CA GLY A 61 -22.97 -5.79 -16.34
C GLY A 61 -21.57 -6.41 -16.30
N LYS A 62 -20.65 -5.94 -17.17
CA LYS A 62 -19.29 -6.48 -17.27
C LYS A 62 -18.56 -6.28 -15.93
N VAL A 63 -18.16 -7.39 -15.32
CA VAL A 63 -17.41 -7.39 -14.07
C VAL A 63 -15.93 -7.08 -14.36
N GLY A 64 -15.42 -6.01 -13.76
CA GLY A 64 -14.01 -5.63 -13.81
C GLY A 64 -13.53 -5.19 -12.43
N PRO A 65 -12.22 -5.30 -12.13
CA PRO A 65 -11.69 -4.88 -10.84
C PRO A 65 -11.62 -3.36 -10.73
N ILE A 66 -11.99 -2.83 -9.57
CA ILE A 66 -11.55 -1.53 -9.09
C ILE A 66 -10.23 -1.78 -8.37
N GLY A 67 -9.12 -1.51 -9.06
CA GLY A 67 -7.76 -1.81 -8.59
C GLY A 67 -7.05 -0.59 -8.00
N SER A 68 -6.29 -0.80 -6.94
CA SER A 68 -5.37 0.17 -6.37
C SER A 68 -4.25 -0.57 -5.63
N SER A 69 -3.41 0.13 -4.87
CA SER A 69 -2.24 -0.43 -4.18
C SER A 69 -2.21 0.00 -2.71
N PHE A 70 -1.60 -0.84 -1.88
CA PHE A 70 -1.32 -0.48 -0.50
C PHE A 70 -0.26 0.63 -0.43
N LYS A 71 -0.45 1.53 0.53
CA LYS A 71 0.54 2.54 0.87
C LYS A 71 1.72 1.90 1.60
N GLN A 72 2.83 2.62 1.63
CA GLN A 72 4.05 2.16 2.30
C GLN A 72 3.87 1.89 3.80
N ASP A 73 2.92 2.55 4.45
CA ASP A 73 2.57 2.32 5.85
C ASP A 73 1.62 1.11 6.04
N GLY A 74 1.38 0.31 4.99
CA GLY A 74 0.48 -0.85 5.01
C GLY A 74 -1.00 -0.50 4.91
N THR A 75 -1.36 0.79 4.88
CA THR A 75 -2.76 1.22 4.80
C THR A 75 -3.28 1.22 3.37
N TYR A 76 -4.60 1.17 3.22
CA TYR A 76 -5.29 1.38 1.94
C TYR A 76 -6.58 2.16 2.12
N SER A 77 -7.06 2.75 1.03
CA SER A 77 -8.32 3.48 1.00
C SER A 77 -8.88 3.52 -0.42
N SER A 78 -10.19 3.32 -0.58
CA SER A 78 -10.92 3.41 -1.84
C SER A 78 -12.22 4.18 -1.63
N LEU A 79 -12.49 5.17 -2.49
CA LEU A 79 -13.75 5.90 -2.52
C LEU A 79 -14.75 5.17 -3.43
N LEU A 80 -15.87 4.72 -2.87
CA LEU A 80 -16.81 3.80 -3.50
C LEU A 80 -18.25 4.27 -3.34
N PHE A 81 -19.14 3.64 -4.11
CA PHE A 81 -20.58 3.68 -3.83
C PHE A 81 -20.91 2.74 -2.67
N ASP A 82 -22.02 2.99 -2.01
CA ASP A 82 -22.60 2.00 -1.10
C ASP A 82 -22.98 0.74 -1.88
N GLY A 83 -22.68 -0.43 -1.33
CA GLY A 83 -22.98 -1.71 -1.96
C GLY A 83 -22.08 -2.84 -1.49
N ASP A 84 -22.30 -4.02 -2.07
CA ASP A 84 -21.55 -5.23 -1.76
C ASP A 84 -20.36 -5.40 -2.71
N TYR A 85 -19.19 -5.58 -2.12
CA TYR A 85 -17.93 -5.77 -2.83
C TYR A 85 -17.23 -7.07 -2.38
N LYS A 86 -16.36 -7.58 -3.24
CA LYS A 86 -15.36 -8.59 -2.88
C LYS A 86 -13.97 -7.98 -2.96
N PHE A 87 -13.26 -7.95 -1.83
CA PHE A 87 -11.86 -7.55 -1.74
C PHE A 87 -10.96 -8.77 -1.97
N THR A 88 -9.91 -8.62 -2.78
CA THR A 88 -8.89 -9.66 -2.98
C THR A 88 -7.52 -9.05 -3.26
N ILE A 89 -6.46 -9.80 -2.99
CA ILE A 89 -5.09 -9.49 -3.39
C ILE A 89 -4.73 -10.47 -4.51
N PRO A 90 -4.26 -9.99 -5.69
CA PRO A 90 -3.90 -10.88 -6.79
C PRO A 90 -2.82 -11.90 -6.40
N GLY A 91 -2.82 -13.05 -7.08
CA GLY A 91 -1.90 -14.14 -6.77
C GLY A 91 -0.45 -13.73 -6.99
N GLY A 92 0.44 -14.19 -6.10
CA GLY A 92 1.86 -13.88 -6.15
C GLY A 92 2.23 -12.44 -5.77
N GLN A 93 1.29 -11.67 -5.20
CA GLN A 93 1.52 -10.29 -4.77
C GLN A 93 1.73 -10.20 -3.26
N GLY A 94 2.67 -9.36 -2.86
CA GLY A 94 3.03 -9.07 -1.48
C GLY A 94 4.07 -10.02 -0.88
N PRO A 95 4.80 -9.57 0.15
CA PRO A 95 5.79 -10.39 0.88
C PRO A 95 5.12 -11.33 1.91
N PHE A 96 3.94 -11.84 1.59
CA PHE A 96 3.08 -12.60 2.50
C PHE A 96 2.24 -13.63 1.77
N ARG A 97 1.72 -14.60 2.51
CA ARG A 97 0.62 -15.45 2.07
C ARG A 97 -0.70 -14.71 2.26
N TRP A 98 -1.47 -14.69 1.17
CA TRP A 98 -2.86 -14.30 1.18
C TRP A 98 -3.75 -15.54 1.21
N LYS A 99 -5.04 -15.35 1.51
CA LYS A 99 -6.03 -16.40 1.44
C LYS A 99 -6.10 -16.99 0.02
N GLU A 100 -6.08 -18.30 -0.07
CA GLU A 100 -6.22 -19.04 -1.33
C GLU A 100 -7.32 -20.08 -1.23
N LEU A 101 -7.98 -20.35 -2.35
CA LEU A 101 -8.89 -21.48 -2.52
C LEU A 101 -8.07 -22.77 -2.74
N SER A 102 -8.72 -23.94 -2.65
CA SER A 102 -8.07 -25.25 -2.78
C SER A 102 -7.32 -25.47 -4.11
N ALA A 103 -7.57 -24.65 -5.13
CA ALA A 103 -6.89 -24.68 -6.42
C ALA A 103 -5.70 -23.69 -6.53
N GLY A 104 -5.25 -23.08 -5.43
CA GLY A 104 -4.16 -22.09 -5.43
C GLY A 104 -4.54 -20.74 -6.06
N THR A 105 -5.85 -20.49 -6.22
CA THR A 105 -6.36 -19.21 -6.72
C THR A 105 -6.62 -18.28 -5.55
N PRO A 106 -6.32 -16.97 -5.65
CA PRO A 106 -6.62 -16.02 -4.58
C PRO A 106 -8.10 -16.07 -4.17
N ASP A 107 -8.33 -16.15 -2.87
CA ASP A 107 -9.67 -16.00 -2.29
C ASP A 107 -9.98 -14.51 -2.08
N SER A 108 -11.21 -14.22 -1.68
CA SER A 108 -11.72 -12.87 -1.44
C SER A 108 -12.36 -12.74 -0.06
N ILE A 109 -12.61 -11.50 0.34
CA ILE A 109 -13.41 -11.13 1.51
C ILE A 109 -14.63 -10.36 1.00
N ALA A 110 -15.82 -10.80 1.40
CA ALA A 110 -17.04 -10.04 1.16
C ALA A 110 -17.10 -8.85 2.11
N VAL A 111 -17.43 -7.66 1.59
CA VAL A 111 -17.60 -6.44 2.38
C VAL A 111 -18.79 -5.65 1.86
N THR A 112 -19.68 -5.26 2.78
CA THR A 112 -20.78 -4.34 2.49
C THR A 112 -20.33 -2.95 2.88
N VAL A 113 -20.18 -2.06 1.89
CA VAL A 113 -19.85 -0.66 2.10
C VAL A 113 -21.15 0.11 2.32
N LYS A 114 -21.25 0.79 3.47
CA LYS A 114 -22.37 1.66 3.82
C LYS A 114 -21.86 2.89 4.55
N GLY A 115 -21.64 3.98 3.81
CA GLY A 115 -20.83 5.10 4.28
C GLY A 115 -19.39 4.68 4.55
N ASN A 116 -18.69 5.43 5.39
CA ASN A 116 -17.31 5.11 5.76
C ASN A 116 -17.24 3.75 6.48
N THR A 117 -16.51 2.82 5.87
CA THR A 117 -16.43 1.43 6.28
C THR A 117 -14.96 1.05 6.51
N SER A 118 -14.68 0.35 7.61
CA SER A 118 -13.33 -0.11 7.94
C SER A 118 -13.21 -1.61 7.69
N LEU A 119 -12.14 -2.04 7.03
CA LEU A 119 -11.81 -3.46 6.82
C LEU A 119 -10.29 -3.63 6.90
N ASN A 120 -9.80 -4.31 7.93
CA ASN A 120 -8.41 -4.72 7.99
C ASN A 120 -8.20 -6.04 7.25
N ILE A 121 -7.00 -6.21 6.70
CA ILE A 121 -6.64 -7.32 5.84
C ILE A 121 -5.57 -8.15 6.55
N ASP A 122 -6.00 -9.26 7.15
CA ASP A 122 -5.10 -10.18 7.84
C ASP A 122 -4.33 -11.04 6.82
N VAL A 123 -3.01 -11.00 6.90
CA VAL A 123 -2.07 -11.72 6.04
C VAL A 123 -1.06 -12.49 6.88
N THR A 124 -0.39 -13.48 6.29
CA THR A 124 0.72 -14.19 6.95
C THR A 124 2.04 -13.89 6.23
N PRO A 125 2.83 -12.90 6.68
CA PRO A 125 4.11 -12.56 6.06
C PRO A 125 5.13 -13.69 6.18
N TYR A 126 6.13 -13.74 5.32
CA TYR A 126 7.23 -14.70 5.49
C TYR A 126 8.14 -14.33 6.66
N TYR A 127 8.41 -13.03 6.79
CA TYR A 127 9.25 -12.45 7.82
C TYR A 127 8.61 -11.17 8.33
N MET A 128 8.97 -10.71 9.53
CA MET A 128 8.67 -9.38 10.04
C MET A 128 9.96 -8.73 10.53
N ILE A 129 10.16 -7.44 10.22
CA ILE A 129 11.24 -6.65 10.79
C ILE A 129 10.75 -6.05 12.11
N ARG A 130 11.43 -6.35 13.21
CA ARG A 130 11.02 -5.99 14.57
C ARG A 130 12.03 -5.07 15.24
N GLY A 131 11.52 -4.18 16.07
CA GLY A 131 12.35 -3.33 16.94
C GLY A 131 13.37 -2.47 16.21
N ALA A 132 13.11 -2.07 14.97
CA ALA A 132 14.06 -1.27 14.20
C ALA A 132 14.35 0.08 14.87
N GLN A 133 15.62 0.31 15.16
CA GLN A 133 16.15 1.54 15.72
C GLN A 133 17.23 2.08 14.79
N PHE A 134 17.32 3.40 14.70
CA PHE A 134 18.28 4.09 13.85
C PHE A 134 19.00 5.18 14.64
N ASN A 135 20.29 5.34 14.37
CA ASN A 135 21.12 6.37 14.97
C ASN A 135 21.92 7.10 13.88
N VAL A 136 21.95 8.43 13.91
CA VAL A 136 22.71 9.25 12.99
C VAL A 136 23.83 9.94 13.75
N SER A 137 25.08 9.69 13.34
CA SER A 137 26.25 10.32 13.97
C SER A 137 27.41 10.40 12.98
N GLY A 138 28.07 11.55 12.89
CA GLY A 138 29.31 11.70 12.10
C GLY A 138 29.17 11.38 10.61
N GLY A 139 28.03 11.70 9.98
CA GLY A 139 27.77 11.39 8.56
C GLY A 139 27.44 9.91 8.30
N LYS A 140 27.14 9.14 9.35
CA LYS A 140 26.77 7.74 9.25
C LYS A 140 25.39 7.51 9.83
N THR A 141 24.62 6.63 9.19
CA THR A 141 23.38 6.10 9.78
C THR A 141 23.58 4.63 10.10
N GLN A 142 23.44 4.30 11.38
CA GLN A 142 23.46 2.93 11.88
C GLN A 142 22.03 2.47 12.16
N ALA A 143 21.74 1.20 11.90
CA ALA A 143 20.46 0.58 12.21
C ALA A 143 20.66 -0.74 12.95
N SER A 144 19.84 -0.96 13.98
CA SER A 144 19.75 -2.21 14.73
C SER A 144 18.31 -2.70 14.75
N PHE A 145 18.09 -3.99 14.51
CA PHE A 145 16.77 -4.59 14.42
C PHE A 145 16.85 -6.11 14.55
N SER A 146 15.69 -6.75 14.72
CA SER A 146 15.56 -8.20 14.60
C SER A 146 14.64 -8.59 13.44
N ILE A 147 14.81 -9.81 12.96
CA ILE A 147 14.04 -10.42 11.89
C ILE A 147 13.32 -11.62 12.48
N GLU A 148 12.00 -11.55 12.51
CA GLU A 148 11.15 -12.66 12.95
C GLU A 148 10.75 -13.49 11.72
N LYS A 149 11.08 -14.78 11.69
CA LYS A 149 10.59 -15.70 10.66
C LYS A 149 9.22 -16.20 11.08
N ILE A 150 8.20 -15.90 10.27
CA ILE A 150 6.80 -16.21 10.57
C ILE A 150 6.38 -17.52 9.91
N ILE A 151 6.68 -17.67 8.62
CA ILE A 151 6.40 -18.89 7.88
C ILE A 151 7.57 -19.86 8.06
N THR A 152 7.30 -20.99 8.73
CA THR A 152 8.28 -22.02 9.07
C THR A 152 7.92 -23.41 8.57
N ASP A 153 6.82 -23.55 7.83
CA ASP A 153 6.38 -24.82 7.25
C ASP A 153 7.06 -25.10 5.89
N ALA A 154 6.47 -26.01 5.09
CA ALA A 154 7.03 -26.46 3.82
C ALA A 154 7.23 -25.34 2.77
N ASP A 155 6.48 -24.24 2.82
CA ASP A 155 6.68 -23.13 1.88
C ASP A 155 7.52 -21.99 2.47
N ALA A 156 8.26 -22.23 3.57
CA ALA A 156 9.26 -21.30 4.06
C ALA A 156 10.26 -20.92 2.95
N LYS A 157 10.60 -19.63 2.88
CA LYS A 157 11.56 -19.06 1.93
C LYS A 157 12.78 -18.53 2.67
N ASN A 158 13.95 -18.51 2.04
CA ASN A 158 15.13 -17.87 2.63
C ASN A 158 15.10 -16.36 2.38
N ILE A 159 15.95 -15.65 3.13
CA ILE A 159 16.22 -14.23 2.91
C ILE A 159 17.20 -14.12 1.74
N GLU A 160 16.89 -13.30 0.74
CA GLU A 160 17.82 -12.95 -0.34
C GLU A 160 18.81 -11.89 0.17
N ARG A 161 18.29 -10.77 0.66
CA ARG A 161 19.07 -9.69 1.28
C ARG A 161 18.25 -8.86 2.25
N VAL A 162 18.97 -8.18 3.13
CA VAL A 162 18.42 -7.12 3.98
C VAL A 162 19.18 -5.83 3.70
N THR A 163 18.45 -4.73 3.55
CA THR A 163 19.01 -3.45 3.15
C THR A 163 18.51 -2.32 4.05
N LEU A 164 19.44 -1.51 4.54
CA LEU A 164 19.17 -0.20 5.11
C LEU A 164 19.13 0.81 3.96
N TYR A 165 18.00 1.51 3.83
CA TYR A 165 17.80 2.59 2.87
C TYR A 165 17.65 3.92 3.57
N ILE A 166 18.22 4.97 3.00
CA ILE A 166 18.06 6.34 3.46
C ILE A 166 17.59 7.22 2.31
N ASN A 167 16.69 8.15 2.57
CA ASN A 167 16.24 9.14 1.58
C ASN A 167 15.98 10.52 2.21
N LYS A 168 15.88 11.55 1.38
CA LYS A 168 15.47 12.90 1.79
C LYS A 168 13.96 13.05 1.94
N THR A 169 13.18 12.15 1.34
CA THR A 169 11.71 12.15 1.41
C THR A 169 11.20 10.93 2.14
N GLN A 170 9.92 10.96 2.51
CA GLN A 170 9.27 9.82 3.17
C GLN A 170 9.13 8.58 2.28
N PHE A 171 9.48 8.62 1.00
CA PHE A 171 9.44 7.45 0.11
C PHE A 171 10.81 6.77 0.13
N VAL A 172 10.97 5.76 0.98
CA VAL A 172 12.27 5.11 1.23
C VAL A 172 12.20 3.66 0.77
N SER A 173 12.88 3.33 -0.33
CA SER A 173 12.94 1.98 -0.89
C SER A 173 14.17 1.77 -1.79
N GLY A 174 14.31 0.57 -2.36
CA GLY A 174 15.34 0.28 -3.36
C GLY A 174 15.28 1.19 -4.59
N ALA A 175 14.09 1.62 -5.00
CA ALA A 175 13.92 2.56 -6.10
C ALA A 175 14.12 4.03 -5.69
N ASN A 176 13.94 4.35 -4.40
CA ASN A 176 13.95 5.72 -3.90
C ASN A 176 14.86 5.84 -2.66
N ASN A 177 16.15 6.07 -2.89
CA ASN A 177 17.14 6.29 -1.84
C ASN A 177 18.30 7.17 -2.33
N ILE A 178 19.00 7.79 -1.38
CA ILE A 178 20.26 8.54 -1.60
C ILE A 178 21.48 7.78 -1.08
N GLY A 179 21.26 6.63 -0.45
CA GLY A 179 22.29 5.82 0.17
C GLY A 179 21.68 4.53 0.70
N SER A 180 22.42 3.43 0.58
CA SER A 180 22.01 2.15 1.12
C SER A 180 23.20 1.28 1.52
N ALA A 181 22.97 0.36 2.44
CA ALA A 181 23.89 -0.71 2.81
C ALA A 181 23.14 -2.01 2.96
N SER A 182 23.70 -3.11 2.47
CA SER A 182 23.03 -4.42 2.44
C SER A 182 23.90 -5.53 3.01
N ILE A 183 23.23 -6.55 3.53
CA ILE A 183 23.82 -7.85 3.89
C ILE A 183 23.03 -8.94 3.16
N ASN A 184 23.72 -9.93 2.58
CA ASN A 184 23.03 -11.07 1.97
C ASN A 184 22.43 -11.95 3.07
N GLY A 185 21.32 -12.64 2.78
CA GLY A 185 20.66 -13.48 3.78
C GLY A 185 21.57 -14.57 4.36
N GLY A 186 22.44 -15.17 3.53
CA GLY A 186 23.40 -16.19 3.96
C GLY A 186 24.52 -15.68 4.87
N ASP A 187 24.73 -14.36 4.93
CA ASP A 187 25.76 -13.73 5.76
C ASP A 187 25.20 -13.27 7.13
N ILE A 188 23.89 -13.42 7.37
CA ILE A 188 23.25 -13.05 8.64
C ILE A 188 23.41 -14.20 9.65
N SER A 189 24.30 -14.01 10.63
CA SER A 189 24.59 -15.02 11.65
C SER A 189 23.54 -15.11 12.76
N ASP A 190 22.87 -13.99 13.09
CA ASP A 190 21.85 -13.93 14.14
C ASP A 190 20.68 -13.03 13.71
N LEU A 191 19.52 -13.65 13.48
CA LEU A 191 18.29 -12.93 13.11
C LEU A 191 17.74 -12.08 14.26
N SER A 192 18.12 -12.34 15.51
CA SER A 192 17.66 -11.56 16.67
C SER A 192 18.42 -10.24 16.85
N SER A 193 19.56 -10.05 16.17
CA SER A 193 20.43 -8.89 16.31
C SER A 193 21.17 -8.59 15.01
N VAL A 194 20.47 -7.94 14.07
CA VAL A 194 21.03 -7.51 12.79
C VAL A 194 21.43 -6.04 12.88
N ASN A 195 22.63 -5.73 12.39
CA ASN A 195 23.17 -4.37 12.35
C ASN A 195 23.62 -4.00 10.94
N LEU A 196 23.27 -2.80 10.49
CA LEU A 196 23.70 -2.24 9.21
C LEU A 196 24.17 -0.80 9.41
N GLU A 197 25.19 -0.40 8.65
CA GLU A 197 25.71 0.97 8.63
C GLU A 197 25.80 1.44 7.19
N VAL A 198 25.31 2.66 6.94
CA VAL A 198 25.50 3.36 5.67
C VAL A 198 26.16 4.70 5.90
N ASN A 199 27.22 4.96 5.14
CA ASN A 199 27.84 6.27 5.08
C ASN A 199 27.06 7.12 4.09
N ILE A 200 26.57 8.27 4.55
CA ILE A 200 25.93 9.24 3.67
C ILE A 200 26.68 10.52 3.86
N GLU A 201 27.31 10.98 2.77
CA GLU A 201 27.83 12.33 2.72
C GLU A 201 26.65 13.29 2.89
N MET A 202 26.41 13.67 4.15
CA MET A 202 25.41 14.68 4.46
C MET A 202 25.86 15.95 3.74
N PRO A 203 24.97 16.64 3.02
CA PRO A 203 25.34 17.87 2.34
C PRO A 203 26.03 18.81 3.34
N ALA A 204 27.28 19.19 3.07
CA ALA A 204 28.06 20.06 3.95
C ALA A 204 27.33 21.39 4.26
N ASN A 205 26.42 21.79 3.36
CA ASN A 205 25.47 22.86 3.59
C ASN A 205 24.19 22.34 4.28
N GLN A 206 24.20 22.31 5.61
CA GLN A 206 23.03 22.02 6.46
C GLN A 206 21.87 23.02 6.29
N ALA A 207 22.04 24.08 5.50
CA ALA A 207 21.09 25.17 5.34
C ALA A 207 19.78 24.80 4.59
N THR A 208 19.65 23.60 4.02
CA THR A 208 18.45 23.21 3.23
C THR A 208 17.62 22.08 3.83
N GLN A 209 18.18 21.16 4.62
CA GLN A 209 17.43 20.07 5.27
C GLN A 209 18.25 19.43 6.41
N SER A 210 17.72 19.44 7.65
CA SER A 210 18.36 18.90 8.86
C SER A 210 17.81 17.52 9.27
N TYR A 211 17.33 16.75 8.30
CA TYR A 211 16.76 15.43 8.54
C TYR A 211 16.83 14.52 7.32
N VAL A 212 16.81 13.21 7.57
CA VAL A 212 16.63 12.17 6.57
C VAL A 212 15.56 11.18 7.02
N PHE A 213 15.11 10.33 6.12
CA PHE A 213 14.25 9.19 6.44
C PHE A 213 15.03 7.90 6.25
N ALA A 214 14.89 6.98 7.21
CA ALA A 214 15.50 5.66 7.17
C ALA A 214 14.45 4.56 7.18
N ARG A 215 14.78 3.44 6.53
CA ARG A 215 13.93 2.27 6.46
C ARG A 215 14.76 1.01 6.22
N ILE A 216 14.39 -0.09 6.86
CA ILE A 216 14.92 -1.42 6.53
C ILE A 216 13.98 -2.09 5.55
N GLY A 217 14.52 -2.69 4.49
CA GLY A 217 13.80 -3.59 3.60
C GLY A 217 14.41 -4.98 3.61
N LEU A 218 13.57 -6.02 3.56
CA LEU A 218 13.97 -7.42 3.49
C LEU A 218 13.38 -8.03 2.22
N LYS A 219 14.29 -8.56 1.39
CA LYS A 219 13.97 -9.25 0.14
C LYS A 219 13.98 -10.75 0.39
N ILE A 220 12.94 -11.43 -0.05
CA ILE A 220 12.72 -12.86 0.13
C ILE A 220 13.05 -13.57 -1.18
N GLU A 221 13.74 -14.71 -1.12
CA GLU A 221 14.06 -15.47 -2.32
C GLU A 221 12.79 -15.90 -3.07
N GLY A 222 12.72 -15.55 -4.35
CA GLY A 222 11.62 -15.93 -5.24
C GLY A 222 10.31 -15.17 -5.01
N ILE A 223 10.29 -14.12 -4.18
CA ILE A 223 9.14 -13.22 -4.00
C ILE A 223 9.51 -11.83 -4.53
N GLU A 224 8.68 -11.26 -5.40
CA GLU A 224 8.96 -9.96 -6.03
C GLU A 224 8.93 -8.82 -5.00
N ASP A 225 7.88 -8.77 -4.19
CA ASP A 225 7.70 -7.71 -3.21
C ASP A 225 8.56 -7.89 -1.96
N MET A 226 9.05 -6.77 -1.44
CA MET A 226 9.81 -6.72 -0.19
C MET A 226 8.91 -6.38 0.99
N ILE A 227 9.29 -6.86 2.17
CA ILE A 227 8.72 -6.37 3.43
C ILE A 227 9.65 -5.32 4.04
N PHE A 228 9.07 -4.35 4.75
CA PHE A 228 9.83 -3.24 5.31
C PHE A 228 9.57 -3.04 6.80
N SER A 229 10.47 -2.27 7.43
CA SER A 229 10.18 -1.64 8.72
C SER A 229 9.28 -0.42 8.52
N ARG A 230 8.79 0.12 9.65
CA ARG A 230 8.27 1.48 9.68
C ARG A 230 9.35 2.46 9.24
N ILE A 231 8.95 3.50 8.51
CA ILE A 231 9.82 4.61 8.15
C ILE A 231 10.05 5.50 9.37
N GLN A 232 11.29 5.88 9.60
CA GLN A 232 11.65 6.79 10.68
C GLN A 232 12.33 8.04 10.12
N ARG A 233 11.85 9.21 10.54
CA ARG A 233 12.56 10.47 10.33
C ARG A 233 13.67 10.58 11.38
N LEU A 234 14.86 10.93 10.93
CA LEU A 234 16.06 11.10 11.74
C LEU A 234 16.54 12.53 11.57
N ASP A 235 16.49 13.30 12.65
CA ASP A 235 17.00 14.66 12.71
C ASP A 235 18.48 14.64 13.16
N PHE A 236 19.29 15.58 12.66
CA PHE A 236 20.71 15.71 12.99
C PHE A 236 21.18 17.17 12.98
#